data_AF-A0A521HCG5-F1
#
_entry.id   AF-A0A521HCG5-F1
#
_cell.length_a   1.000
_cell.length_b   1.000
_cell.length_c   1.000
_cell.angle_alpha   90.00
_cell.angle_beta   90.00
_cell.angle_gamma   90.00
#
_symmetry.space_group_name_H-M   'P 1'
#
loop_
_entity.id
_entity.type
_entity.pdbx_description
1 polymer ?
#
loop_
_entity_poly.entity_id
_entity_poly.type
_entity_poly.pdbx_seq_one_letter_code
_entity_poly.pdbx_strand_id
1 'polypeptide(L)'
;MKKRQSITLFLSLLVLSFCLSPLTSECQSLSIDQVRSAFSQAIHDEIACDNLCTRMDAAPNINDPVWMAYKATLTITKAKYTLNPLSKYQYFKEGKALLDNCVLSAPDNIEIRFLRFTVQDHSPSFLGYNKELSADKQYILSNLEAIPFPKLKKSIINYIGICDRFSEAEKKWAANLLIS
;
A
#
# COMPACT_ATOMS: atom_id res chain seq x y z
N MET A 1 42.20 -32.76 -47.23
CA MET A 1 40.95 -31.94 -47.20
C MET A 1 40.20 -32.01 -45.85
N LYS A 2 40.88 -31.99 -44.68
CA LYS A 2 40.24 -32.15 -43.35
C LYS A 2 40.26 -30.91 -42.44
N LYS A 3 40.87 -29.79 -42.86
CA LYS A 3 41.12 -28.63 -41.97
C LYS A 3 39.99 -27.58 -41.91
N ARG A 4 39.07 -27.57 -42.89
CA ARG A 4 38.00 -26.55 -42.99
C ARG A 4 36.77 -26.86 -42.12
N GLN A 5 36.44 -28.13 -41.88
CA GLN A 5 35.27 -28.49 -41.07
C GLN A 5 35.47 -28.16 -39.57
N SER A 6 36.71 -28.23 -39.06
CA SER A 6 37.00 -27.92 -37.66
C SER A 6 36.84 -26.42 -37.31
N ILE A 7 37.06 -25.51 -38.27
CA ILE A 7 36.91 -24.06 -38.05
C ILE A 7 35.43 -23.66 -38.04
N THR A 8 34.61 -24.25 -38.91
CA THR A 8 33.15 -24.02 -38.91
C THR A 8 32.49 -24.59 -37.66
N LEU A 9 32.94 -25.75 -37.16
CA LEU A 9 32.48 -26.33 -35.89
C LEU A 9 32.89 -25.49 -34.67
N PHE A 10 34.05 -24.82 -34.70
CA PHE A 10 34.47 -23.93 -33.62
C PHE A 10 33.72 -22.59 -33.64
N LEU A 11 33.41 -22.06 -34.82
CA LEU A 11 32.63 -20.82 -34.96
C LEU A 11 31.14 -21.02 -34.62
N SER A 12 30.55 -22.19 -34.88
CA SER A 12 29.18 -22.49 -34.45
C SER A 12 29.07 -22.72 -32.94
N LEU A 13 30.14 -23.15 -32.27
CA LEU A 13 30.16 -23.34 -30.81
C LEU A 13 30.30 -22.02 -30.04
N LEU A 14 30.91 -20.99 -30.65
CA LEU A 14 31.15 -19.69 -30.00
C LEU A 14 29.91 -18.78 -30.03
N VAL A 15 28.98 -18.98 -30.98
CA VAL A 15 27.71 -18.25 -31.06
C VAL A 15 26.65 -18.81 -30.09
N LEU A 16 26.75 -20.07 -29.68
CA LEU A 16 25.83 -20.67 -28.70
C LEU A 16 26.10 -20.22 -27.25
N SER A 17 27.29 -19.66 -26.97
CA SER A 17 27.68 -19.21 -25.63
C SER A 17 27.23 -17.78 -25.29
N PHE A 18 26.64 -17.04 -26.24
CA PHE A 18 26.21 -15.65 -26.03
C PHE A 18 24.69 -15.50 -25.76
N CYS A 19 23.92 -16.59 -25.79
CA CYS A 19 22.46 -16.57 -25.55
C CYS A 19 22.02 -17.21 -24.22
N LEU A 20 22.93 -17.50 -23.30
CA LEU A 20 22.60 -17.85 -21.92
C LEU A 20 23.16 -16.80 -20.95
N SER A 21 22.82 -15.53 -21.16
CA SER A 21 22.63 -14.68 -20.00
C SER A 21 21.40 -15.24 -19.28
N PRO A 22 21.51 -15.77 -18.04
CA PRO A 22 20.31 -16.01 -17.26
C PRO A 22 19.56 -14.67 -17.20
N LEU A 23 18.28 -14.67 -17.60
CA LEU A 23 17.36 -13.65 -17.12
C LEU A 23 17.33 -13.84 -15.60
N THR A 24 18.27 -13.21 -14.90
CA THR A 24 18.14 -13.01 -13.48
C THR A 24 17.00 -12.03 -13.32
N SER A 25 15.78 -12.54 -13.20
CA SER A 25 14.71 -11.77 -12.59
C SER A 25 15.21 -11.39 -11.20
N GLU A 26 15.66 -10.15 -11.06
CA GLU A 26 15.87 -9.53 -9.77
C GLU A 26 14.50 -9.51 -9.10
N CYS A 27 14.19 -10.56 -8.34
CA CYS A 27 13.07 -10.57 -7.39
C CYS A 27 13.47 -9.62 -6.26
N GLN A 28 13.43 -8.32 -6.56
CA GLN A 28 13.65 -7.31 -5.55
C GLN A 28 12.45 -7.42 -4.60
N SER A 29 12.71 -7.89 -3.38
CA SER A 29 11.68 -8.04 -2.35
C SER A 29 10.96 -6.70 -2.18
N LEU A 30 9.64 -6.71 -2.35
CA LEU A 30 8.82 -5.51 -2.16
C LEU A 30 9.06 -4.92 -0.77
N SER A 31 9.45 -3.65 -0.70
CA SER A 31 9.66 -2.93 0.57
C SER A 31 8.43 -2.16 1.01
N ILE A 32 8.31 -1.86 2.31
CA ILE A 32 7.19 -1.07 2.82
C ILE A 32 7.13 0.34 2.20
N ASP A 33 8.27 0.96 1.89
CA ASP A 33 8.30 2.27 1.24
C ASP A 33 7.79 2.23 -0.21
N GLN A 34 8.00 1.10 -0.90
CA GLN A 34 7.41 0.87 -2.22
C GLN A 34 5.90 0.67 -2.12
N VAL A 35 5.41 -0.03 -1.09
CA VAL A 35 3.97 -0.16 -0.80
C VAL A 35 3.36 1.22 -0.56
N ARG A 36 3.91 2.02 0.37
CA ARG A 36 3.48 3.40 0.67
C ARG A 36 3.39 4.27 -0.58
N SER A 37 4.41 4.20 -1.43
CA SER A 37 4.50 5.02 -2.65
C SER A 37 3.49 4.59 -3.71
N ALA A 38 3.26 3.28 -3.90
CA ALA A 38 2.30 2.75 -4.86
C ALA A 38 0.85 2.89 -4.38
N PHE A 39 0.64 2.91 -3.05
CA PHE A 39 -0.70 2.92 -2.45
C PHE A 39 -1.54 4.14 -2.84
N SER A 40 -0.92 5.32 -2.95
CA SER A 40 -1.63 6.55 -3.37
C SER A 40 -2.22 6.45 -4.78
N GLN A 41 -1.58 5.68 -5.67
CA GLN A 41 -2.12 5.41 -7.00
C GLN A 41 -3.19 4.32 -6.96
N ALA A 42 -2.95 3.25 -6.18
CA ALA A 42 -3.87 2.12 -6.04
C ALA A 42 -5.27 2.52 -5.55
N ILE A 43 -5.40 3.56 -4.72
CA ILE A 43 -6.72 4.04 -4.27
C ILE A 43 -7.51 4.80 -5.35
N HIS A 44 -6.86 5.18 -6.46
CA HIS A 44 -7.46 5.94 -7.55
C HIS A 44 -7.51 5.18 -8.89
N ASP A 45 -6.73 4.10 -9.06
CA ASP A 45 -6.65 3.30 -10.28
C ASP A 45 -6.76 1.79 -10.00
N GLU A 46 -7.69 1.12 -10.69
CA GLU A 46 -8.00 -0.31 -10.51
C GLU A 46 -6.80 -1.20 -10.87
N ILE A 47 -6.11 -0.89 -11.97
CA ILE A 47 -4.95 -1.67 -12.45
C ILE A 47 -3.79 -1.54 -11.45
N ALA A 48 -3.54 -0.33 -10.93
CA ALA A 48 -2.55 -0.09 -9.89
C ALA A 48 -2.89 -0.83 -8.59
N CYS A 49 -4.18 -0.90 -8.23
CA CYS A 49 -4.66 -1.66 -7.08
C CYS A 49 -4.37 -3.16 -7.23
N ASP A 50 -4.75 -3.76 -8.35
CA ASP A 50 -4.54 -5.19 -8.59
C ASP A 50 -3.06 -5.55 -8.70
N ASN A 51 -2.26 -4.70 -9.36
CA ASN A 51 -0.82 -4.86 -9.43
C ASN A 51 -0.18 -4.82 -8.04
N LEU A 52 -0.59 -3.88 -7.18
CA LEU A 52 -0.04 -3.77 -5.83
C LEU A 52 -0.48 -4.96 -4.96
N CYS A 53 -1.74 -5.40 -5.05
CA CYS A 53 -2.22 -6.60 -4.36
C CYS A 53 -1.37 -7.82 -4.73
N THR A 54 -1.16 -8.05 -6.03
CA THR A 54 -0.37 -9.17 -6.54
C THR A 54 1.07 -9.16 -6.01
N ARG A 55 1.70 -7.98 -6.00
CA ARG A 55 3.06 -7.81 -5.47
C ARG A 55 3.13 -8.06 -3.97
N MET A 56 2.11 -7.66 -3.21
CA MET A 56 2.05 -7.88 -1.77
C MET A 56 1.79 -9.35 -1.40
N ASP A 57 0.98 -10.06 -2.19
CA ASP A 57 0.71 -11.50 -1.98
C ASP A 57 1.95 -12.37 -2.22
N ALA A 58 2.85 -11.93 -3.10
CA ALA A 58 4.12 -12.60 -3.37
C ALA A 58 5.23 -12.26 -2.35
N ALA A 59 5.00 -11.33 -1.42
CA ALA A 59 6.03 -10.85 -0.50
C ALA A 59 6.14 -11.73 0.77
N PRO A 60 7.36 -11.92 1.32
CA PRO A 60 7.57 -12.76 2.51
C PRO A 60 7.10 -12.11 3.84
N ASN A 61 6.81 -10.80 3.85
CA ASN A 61 6.55 -10.01 5.06
C ASN A 61 5.07 -10.01 5.50
N ILE A 62 4.45 -11.19 5.56
CA ILE A 62 3.01 -11.35 5.87
C ILE A 62 2.64 -10.99 7.32
N ASN A 63 3.58 -11.00 8.26
CA ASN A 63 3.29 -10.86 9.70
C ASN A 63 3.47 -9.43 10.26
N ASP A 64 3.91 -8.46 9.46
CA ASP A 64 4.06 -7.08 9.92
C ASP A 64 2.69 -6.37 9.95
N PRO A 65 2.27 -5.76 11.08
CA PRO A 65 0.95 -5.14 11.19
C PRO A 65 0.70 -4.00 10.19
N VAL A 66 1.74 -3.24 9.81
CA VAL A 66 1.59 -2.15 8.83
C VAL A 66 1.38 -2.73 7.43
N TRP A 67 2.15 -3.76 7.06
CA TRP A 67 1.92 -4.53 5.84
C TRP A 67 0.50 -5.09 5.75
N MET A 68 0.04 -5.72 6.84
CA MET A 68 -1.31 -6.26 6.91
C MET A 68 -2.38 -5.17 6.80
N ALA A 69 -2.15 -3.99 7.41
CA ALA A 69 -3.06 -2.86 7.31
C ALA A 69 -3.16 -2.31 5.88
N TYR A 70 -2.05 -2.25 5.15
CA TYR A 70 -2.06 -1.91 3.73
C TYR A 70 -2.81 -2.93 2.90
N LYS A 71 -2.57 -4.23 3.13
CA LYS A 71 -3.31 -5.31 2.45
C LYS A 71 -4.80 -5.22 2.74
N ALA A 72 -5.18 -5.02 4.00
CA ALA A 72 -6.57 -4.84 4.42
C ALA A 72 -7.23 -3.67 3.70
N THR A 73 -6.53 -2.53 3.64
CA THR A 73 -7.05 -1.33 2.99
C THR A 73 -7.18 -1.54 1.47
N LEU A 74 -6.23 -2.22 0.83
CA LEU A 74 -6.35 -2.59 -0.58
C LEU A 74 -7.51 -3.55 -0.83
N THR A 75 -7.75 -4.54 0.04
CA THR A 75 -8.93 -5.41 -0.03
C THR A 75 -10.22 -4.59 -0.01
N ILE A 76 -10.32 -3.57 0.85
CA ILE A 76 -11.47 -2.65 0.86
C ILE A 76 -11.53 -1.83 -0.43
N THR A 77 -10.39 -1.34 -0.92
CA THR A 77 -10.29 -0.61 -2.19
C THR A 77 -10.77 -1.46 -3.37
N LYS A 78 -10.57 -2.79 -3.39
CA LYS A 78 -11.15 -3.67 -4.43
C LYS A 78 -12.68 -3.60 -4.47
N ALA A 79 -13.35 -3.34 -3.34
CA ALA A 79 -14.80 -3.12 -3.31
C ALA A 79 -15.24 -1.87 -4.09
N LYS A 80 -14.37 -0.85 -4.21
CA LYS A 80 -14.63 0.35 -5.02
C LYS A 80 -14.73 0.02 -6.52
N TYR A 81 -13.89 -0.90 -6.99
CA TYR A 81 -13.77 -1.26 -8.41
C TYR A 81 -14.63 -2.46 -8.82
N THR A 82 -15.00 -3.32 -7.88
CA THR A 82 -15.88 -4.46 -8.12
C THR A 82 -17.28 -3.97 -8.54
N LEU A 83 -17.96 -4.59 -9.51
CA LEU A 83 -19.34 -4.21 -9.87
C LEU A 83 -20.41 -4.93 -9.02
N ASN A 84 -20.19 -6.21 -8.75
CA ASN A 84 -21.14 -7.08 -8.06
C ASN A 84 -21.35 -6.65 -6.58
N PRO A 85 -22.58 -6.29 -6.14
CA PRO A 85 -22.81 -5.82 -4.77
C PRO A 85 -22.46 -6.82 -3.67
N LEU A 86 -22.66 -8.13 -3.89
CA LEU A 86 -22.30 -9.16 -2.92
C LEU A 86 -20.78 -9.24 -2.76
N SER A 87 -20.05 -9.25 -3.87
CA SER A 87 -18.58 -9.24 -3.84
C SER A 87 -18.03 -7.94 -3.25
N LYS A 88 -18.63 -6.77 -3.56
CA LYS A 88 -18.28 -5.49 -2.90
C LYS A 88 -18.39 -5.60 -1.39
N TYR A 89 -19.51 -6.13 -0.91
CA TYR A 89 -19.75 -6.28 0.52
C TYR A 89 -18.79 -7.28 1.15
N GLN A 90 -18.48 -8.39 0.47
CA GLN A 90 -17.50 -9.37 0.93
C GLN A 90 -16.11 -8.75 1.10
N TYR A 91 -15.60 -8.06 0.07
CA TYR A 91 -14.31 -7.35 0.13
C TYR A 91 -14.27 -6.32 1.26
N PHE A 92 -15.32 -5.51 1.38
CA PHE A 92 -15.44 -4.54 2.48
C PHE A 92 -15.40 -5.24 3.84
N LYS A 93 -16.19 -6.30 4.03
CA LYS A 93 -16.30 -7.02 5.31
C LYS A 93 -14.97 -7.68 5.69
N GLU A 94 -14.30 -8.34 4.74
CA GLU A 94 -13.01 -8.99 4.95
C GLU A 94 -11.92 -7.96 5.30
N GLY A 95 -11.76 -6.93 4.46
CA GLY A 95 -10.75 -5.92 4.68
C GLY A 95 -11.00 -5.11 5.95
N LYS A 96 -12.26 -4.81 6.29
CA LYS A 96 -12.62 -4.18 7.58
C LYS A 96 -12.14 -5.03 8.76
N ALA A 97 -12.50 -6.30 8.79
CA ALA A 97 -12.11 -7.19 9.89
C ALA A 97 -10.58 -7.30 10.03
N LEU A 98 -9.87 -7.37 8.90
CA LEU A 98 -8.41 -7.40 8.89
C LEU A 98 -7.81 -6.08 9.41
N LEU A 99 -8.34 -4.94 8.99
CA LEU A 99 -7.85 -3.62 9.40
C LEU A 99 -8.10 -3.36 10.88
N ASP A 100 -9.27 -3.73 11.38
CA ASP A 100 -9.59 -3.67 12.82
C ASP A 100 -8.62 -4.54 13.63
N ASN A 101 -8.30 -5.75 13.16
CA ASN A 101 -7.31 -6.61 13.80
C ASN A 101 -5.89 -6.02 13.78
N CYS A 102 -5.50 -5.31 12.72
CA CYS A 102 -4.21 -4.62 12.65
C CYS A 102 -4.12 -3.49 13.70
N VAL A 103 -5.22 -2.77 13.94
CA VAL A 103 -5.27 -1.78 15.01
C VAL A 103 -5.19 -2.45 16.38
N LEU A 104 -5.85 -3.60 16.57
CA LEU A 104 -5.76 -4.33 17.85
C LEU A 104 -4.35 -4.86 18.12
N SER A 105 -3.61 -5.29 17.10
CA SER A 105 -2.25 -5.82 17.25
C SER A 105 -1.18 -4.73 17.42
N ALA A 106 -1.41 -3.54 16.86
CA ALA A 106 -0.50 -2.40 16.96
C ALA A 106 -1.29 -1.09 17.17
N PRO A 107 -1.91 -0.92 18.36
CA PRO A 107 -2.85 0.18 18.62
C PRO A 107 -2.20 1.57 18.57
N ASP A 108 -0.91 1.63 18.86
CA ASP A 108 -0.11 2.86 18.87
C ASP A 108 0.62 3.13 17.55
N ASN A 109 0.24 2.44 16.47
CA ASN A 109 0.80 2.69 15.16
C ASN A 109 -0.05 3.72 14.39
N ILE A 110 0.43 4.96 14.34
CA ILE A 110 -0.25 6.07 13.64
C ILE A 110 -0.57 5.77 12.17
N GLU A 111 0.26 5.01 11.46
CA GLU A 111 0.03 4.67 10.05
C GLU A 111 -1.19 3.77 9.90
N ILE A 112 -1.32 2.76 10.78
CA ILE A 112 -2.49 1.86 10.79
C ILE A 112 -3.75 2.64 11.20
N ARG A 113 -3.66 3.49 12.22
CA ARG A 113 -4.78 4.34 12.67
C ARG A 113 -5.22 5.31 11.56
N PHE A 114 -4.28 5.86 10.81
CA PHE A 114 -4.55 6.69 9.64
C PHE A 114 -5.25 5.91 8.53
N LEU A 115 -4.76 4.71 8.18
CA LEU A 115 -5.43 3.85 7.21
C LEU A 115 -6.87 3.55 7.64
N ARG A 116 -7.10 3.18 8.90
CA ARG A 116 -8.46 2.96 9.43
C ARG A 116 -9.32 4.23 9.37
N PHE A 117 -8.78 5.38 9.73
CA PHE A 117 -9.48 6.65 9.64
C PHE A 117 -9.98 6.92 8.23
N THR A 118 -9.09 6.83 7.23
CA THR A 118 -9.44 7.13 5.83
C THR A 118 -10.52 6.19 5.30
N VAL A 119 -10.46 4.90 5.63
CA VAL A 119 -11.51 3.95 5.24
C VAL A 119 -12.85 4.29 5.90
N GLN A 120 -12.85 4.56 7.20
CA GLN A 120 -14.07 4.91 7.92
C GLN A 120 -14.70 6.20 7.37
N ASP A 121 -13.88 7.18 7.00
CA ASP A 121 -14.31 8.47 6.46
C ASP A 121 -15.03 8.31 5.12
N HIS A 122 -14.51 7.43 4.26
CA HIS A 122 -15.06 7.16 2.92
C HIS A 122 -16.15 6.07 2.92
N SER A 123 -16.40 5.39 4.05
CA SER A 123 -17.38 4.31 4.13
C SER A 123 -18.81 4.88 4.21
N PRO A 124 -19.76 4.36 3.40
CA PRO A 124 -21.16 4.72 3.53
C PRO A 124 -21.69 4.49 4.96
N SER A 125 -22.45 5.46 5.48
CA SER A 125 -22.92 5.44 6.87
C SER A 125 -23.75 4.20 7.24
N PHE A 126 -24.51 3.65 6.29
CA PHE A 126 -25.32 2.43 6.50
C PHE A 126 -24.48 1.17 6.77
N LEU A 127 -23.18 1.17 6.45
CA LEU A 127 -22.26 0.08 6.78
C LEU A 127 -21.77 0.14 8.24
N GLY A 128 -22.04 1.24 8.94
CA GLY A 128 -21.73 1.41 10.37
C GLY A 128 -20.24 1.34 10.70
N TYR A 129 -19.35 1.62 9.74
CA TYR A 129 -17.90 1.65 9.94
C TYR A 129 -17.40 3.08 10.11
N ASN A 130 -17.84 3.71 11.20
CA ASN A 130 -17.54 5.11 11.51
C ASN A 130 -17.41 5.38 13.02
N LYS A 131 -17.44 4.32 13.83
CA LYS A 131 -17.48 4.41 15.31
C LYS A 131 -16.16 4.92 15.89
N GLU A 132 -15.04 4.61 15.24
CA GLU A 132 -13.70 4.94 15.74
C GLU A 132 -13.15 6.23 15.12
N LEU A 133 -13.92 6.94 14.28
CA LEU A 133 -13.47 8.15 13.58
C LEU A 133 -12.92 9.21 14.53
N SER A 134 -13.62 9.49 15.63
CA SER A 134 -13.18 10.48 16.61
C SER A 134 -11.89 10.05 17.32
N ALA A 135 -11.80 8.77 17.70
CA ALA A 135 -10.65 8.22 18.40
C ALA A 135 -9.40 8.19 17.49
N ASP A 136 -9.56 7.79 16.23
CA ASP A 136 -8.48 7.79 15.25
C ASP A 136 -8.04 9.20 14.89
N LYS A 137 -8.99 10.12 14.67
CA LYS A 137 -8.67 11.54 14.44
C LYS A 137 -7.81 12.12 15.56
N GLN A 138 -8.25 11.94 16.81
CA GLN A 138 -7.53 12.45 17.98
C GLN A 138 -6.13 11.84 18.06
N TYR A 139 -6.01 10.52 17.86
CA TYR A 139 -4.73 9.83 17.89
C TYR A 139 -3.77 10.34 16.81
N ILE A 140 -4.26 10.53 15.58
CA ILE A 140 -3.48 11.06 14.46
C ILE A 140 -2.96 12.45 14.81
N LEU A 141 -3.81 13.36 15.27
CA LEU A 141 -3.42 14.73 15.62
C LEU A 141 -2.39 14.74 16.77
N SER A 142 -2.58 13.93 17.81
CA SER A 142 -1.65 13.92 18.95
C SER A 142 -0.25 13.36 18.62
N ASN A 143 -0.11 12.55 17.57
CA ASN A 143 1.13 11.85 17.24
C ASN A 143 1.75 12.26 15.90
N LEU A 144 1.12 13.20 15.17
CA LEU A 144 1.54 13.62 13.83
C LEU A 144 2.97 14.16 13.77
N GLU A 145 3.39 14.87 14.81
CA GLU A 145 4.72 15.48 14.88
C GLU A 145 5.83 14.43 14.96
N ALA A 146 5.59 13.35 15.71
CA ALA A 146 6.56 12.30 16.04
C ALA A 146 6.77 11.26 14.92
N ILE A 147 6.11 11.41 13.76
CA ILE A 147 6.27 10.48 12.65
C ILE A 147 7.71 10.54 12.10
N PRO A 148 8.48 9.45 12.15
CA PRO A 148 9.89 9.45 11.75
C PRO A 148 10.07 9.39 10.22
N PHE A 149 9.00 9.17 9.46
CA PHE A 149 9.02 8.99 8.01
C PHE A 149 8.47 10.26 7.30
N PRO A 150 9.33 11.11 6.71
CA PRO A 150 8.91 12.40 6.17
C PRO A 150 7.86 12.29 5.04
N LYS A 151 7.99 11.28 4.18
CA LYS A 151 7.03 11.04 3.08
C LYS A 151 5.65 10.67 3.63
N LEU A 152 5.58 9.78 4.62
CA LEU A 152 4.33 9.40 5.26
C LEU A 152 3.70 10.59 6.00
N LYS A 153 4.50 11.31 6.80
CA LYS A 153 4.06 12.53 7.50
C LYS A 153 3.44 13.52 6.54
N LYS A 154 4.10 13.77 5.40
CA LYS A 154 3.58 14.64 4.33
C LYS A 154 2.26 14.14 3.73
N SER A 155 2.15 12.85 3.43
CA SER A 155 0.90 12.27 2.91
C SER A 155 -0.27 12.43 3.88
N ILE A 156 -0.03 12.21 5.18
CA ILE A 156 -1.06 12.38 6.22
C ILE A 156 -1.46 13.86 6.34
N ILE A 157 -0.49 14.79 6.37
CA ILE A 157 -0.78 16.23 6.44
C ILE A 157 -1.57 16.70 5.21
N ASN A 158 -1.20 16.24 4.02
CA ASN A 158 -1.93 16.54 2.79
C ASN A 158 -3.39 16.05 2.87
N TYR A 159 -3.61 14.83 3.39
CA TYR A 159 -4.94 14.29 3.59
C TYR A 159 -5.76 15.13 4.59
N ILE A 160 -5.15 15.50 5.73
CA ILE A 160 -5.79 16.36 6.74
C ILE A 160 -6.26 17.67 6.09
N GLY A 161 -5.44 18.28 5.24
CA GLY A 161 -5.75 19.54 4.57
C GLY A 161 -6.99 19.50 3.66
N ILE A 162 -7.34 18.34 3.10
CA ILE A 162 -8.49 18.20 2.18
C ILE A 162 -9.72 17.53 2.82
N CYS A 163 -9.58 16.96 4.02
CA CYS A 163 -10.65 16.21 4.67
C CYS A 163 -11.54 17.13 5.52
N ASP A 164 -12.85 17.11 5.25
CA ASP A 164 -13.85 17.96 5.92
C ASP A 164 -14.07 17.62 7.41
N ARG A 165 -13.54 16.48 7.88
CA ARG A 165 -13.61 16.11 9.30
C ARG A 165 -12.60 16.86 10.18
N PHE A 166 -11.64 17.55 9.58
CA PHE A 166 -10.70 18.41 10.30
C PHE A 166 -11.16 19.86 10.24
N SER A 167 -11.11 20.53 11.38
CA SER A 167 -11.37 21.96 11.48
C SER A 167 -10.24 22.76 10.83
N GLU A 168 -10.53 24.00 10.44
CA GLU A 168 -9.52 24.89 9.84
C GLU A 168 -8.32 25.13 10.77
N ALA A 169 -8.53 25.13 12.10
CA ALA A 169 -7.46 25.22 13.08
C ALA A 169 -6.54 23.99 13.05
N GLU A 170 -7.11 22.79 13.00
CA GLU A 170 -6.36 21.53 12.89
C GLU A 170 -5.60 21.45 11.55
N LYS A 171 -6.24 21.83 10.45
CA LYS A 171 -5.60 21.89 9.11
C LYS A 171 -4.41 22.84 9.11
N LYS A 172 -4.59 24.06 9.63
CA LYS A 172 -3.52 25.07 9.71
C LYS A 172 -2.37 24.60 10.62
N TRP A 173 -2.69 24.02 11.78
CA TRP A 173 -1.68 23.47 12.68
C TRP A 173 -0.87 22.35 12.00
N ALA A 174 -1.53 21.39 11.37
CA ALA A 174 -0.87 20.28 10.68
C ALA A 174 0.03 20.78 9.53
N ALA A 175 -0.42 21.78 8.76
CA ALA A 175 0.35 22.35 7.66
C ALA A 175 1.67 23.01 8.14
N ASN A 176 1.68 23.63 9.32
CA ASN A 176 2.88 24.25 9.88
C ASN A 176 3.99 23.23 10.18
N LEU A 177 3.65 21.96 10.43
CA LEU A 177 4.62 20.87 10.68
C LEU A 177 5.44 20.48 9.44
N LEU A 178 5.10 20.98 8.25
CA LEU A 178 5.90 20.79 7.03
C LEU A 178 6.93 21.90 6.81
N ILE A 179 6.82 23.01 7.54
CA ILE A 179 7.65 24.21 7.40
C ILE A 179 8.69 24.28 8.53
N SER A 180 8.41 23.66 9.68
CA SER A 180 9.32 23.45 10.81
C SER A 180 10.34 22.35 10.56
#